data_AF-A0A1F7WK49-F1
#
_entry.id   AF-A0A1F7WK49-F1
#
_cell.length_a   1.000
_cell.length_b   1.000
_cell.length_c   1.000
_cell.angle_alpha   90.00
_cell.angle_beta   90.00
_cell.angle_gamma   90.00
#
_symmetry.space_group_name_H-M   'P 1'
#
loop_
_entity.id
_entity.type
_entity.pdbx_description
1 polymer ?
#
loop_
_entity_poly.entity_id
_entity_poly.type
_entity_poly.pdbx_seq_one_letter_code
_entity_poly.pdbx_strand_id
1 'polypeptide(L)'
;MITMEMMRGIKKLVVGAISMDYMQGPVGIAKTVKDQALEGFFSLLNITALISINIGLLNLFPIPGLDGGRIIFTFIETIRRRRLSTAIEEKIHAFGIILLILLAIFVTYKDIIRIIWS
;
A
#
# COMPACT_ATOMS: atom_id res chain seq x y z
N MET A 1 24.16 -7.84 -16.37
CA MET A 1 23.05 -8.60 -15.76
C MET A 1 22.16 -7.69 -14.90
N ILE A 2 22.71 -6.94 -13.94
CA ILE A 2 21.97 -6.05 -13.02
C ILE A 2 21.20 -4.91 -13.73
N THR A 3 21.77 -4.28 -14.76
CA THR A 3 21.15 -3.15 -15.48
C THR A 3 19.88 -3.54 -16.25
N MET A 4 19.82 -4.77 -16.74
CA MET A 4 18.66 -5.30 -17.47
C MET A 4 17.49 -5.59 -16.52
N GLU A 5 17.79 -6.04 -15.30
CA GLU A 5 16.80 -6.27 -14.25
C GLU A 5 16.24 -4.95 -13.70
N MET A 6 17.08 -3.91 -13.54
CA MET A 6 16.60 -2.57 -13.17
C MET A 6 15.64 -1.97 -14.23
N MET A 7 15.98 -2.07 -15.52
CA MET A 7 15.08 -1.62 -16.60
C MET A 7 13.74 -2.38 -16.62
N ARG A 8 13.76 -3.68 -16.34
CA ARG A 8 12.54 -4.49 -16.24
C ARG A 8 11.69 -4.09 -15.03
N GLY A 9 12.32 -3.78 -13.90
CA GLY A 9 11.64 -3.28 -12.70
C GLY A 9 10.88 -1.98 -12.98
N ILE A 10 11.54 -1.00 -13.62
CA ILE A 10 10.92 0.27 -14.00
C ILE A 10 9.76 0.04 -14.98
N LYS A 11 9.92 -0.85 -15.95
CA LYS A 11 8.87 -1.17 -16.93
C LYS A 11 7.64 -1.83 -16.27
N LYS A 12 7.84 -2.70 -15.27
CA LYS A 12 6.75 -3.31 -14.49
C LYS A 12 6.03 -2.29 -13.60
N LEU A 13 6.75 -1.31 -13.04
CA LEU A 13 6.16 -0.20 -12.28
C LEU A 13 5.24 0.67 -13.15
N VAL A 14 5.65 0.95 -14.39
CA VAL A 14 4.86 1.78 -15.33
C VAL A 14 3.65 1.03 -15.92
N VAL A 15 3.75 -0.29 -16.10
CA VAL A 15 2.70 -1.12 -16.72
C VAL A 15 1.68 -1.66 -15.70
N GLY A 16 1.87 -1.41 -14.40
CA GLY A 16 0.98 -1.92 -13.35
C GLY A 16 1.02 -3.45 -13.19
N ALA A 17 2.00 -4.12 -13.81
CA ALA A 17 2.21 -5.57 -13.75
C ALA A 17 2.99 -5.95 -12.47
N ILE A 18 2.56 -5.41 -11.33
CA ILE A 18 3.02 -5.85 -10.02
C ILE A 18 2.15 -7.07 -9.70
N SER A 19 2.73 -8.27 -9.85
CA SER A 19 2.04 -9.53 -9.64
C SER A 19 1.35 -9.56 -8.27
N MET A 20 0.06 -9.91 -8.23
CA MET A 20 -0.70 -10.11 -6.98
C MET A 20 -0.08 -11.19 -6.06
N ASP A 21 0.84 -12.01 -6.58
CA ASP A 21 1.63 -12.98 -5.81
C ASP A 21 2.50 -12.33 -4.71
N TYR A 22 2.73 -11.01 -4.78
CA TYR A 22 3.45 -10.22 -3.76
C TYR A 22 2.55 -9.58 -2.71
N MET A 23 1.26 -9.93 -2.60
CA MET A 23 0.44 -9.53 -1.45
C MET A 23 0.89 -10.26 -0.18
N GLN A 24 2.05 -9.83 0.33
CA GLN A 24 2.53 -10.11 1.67
C GLN A 24 1.90 -9.08 2.60
N GLY A 25 1.31 -9.53 3.71
CA GLY A 25 0.87 -8.62 4.75
C GLY A 25 2.03 -8.01 5.53
N PRO A 26 1.71 -7.27 6.60
CA PRO A 26 2.71 -6.58 7.42
C PRO A 26 3.80 -7.53 7.96
N VAL A 27 3.45 -8.77 8.26
CA VAL A 27 4.39 -9.75 8.83
C VAL A 27 5.28 -10.34 7.74
N GLY A 28 4.74 -10.63 6.55
CA GLY A 28 5.55 -11.05 5.40
C GLY A 28 6.53 -9.97 4.95
N ILE A 29 6.10 -8.71 4.94
CA ILE A 29 6.97 -7.56 4.66
C ILE A 29 8.10 -7.48 5.70
N ALA A 30 7.79 -7.61 7.00
CA ALA A 30 8.80 -7.60 8.05
C ALA A 30 9.85 -8.72 7.89
N LYS A 31 9.41 -9.93 7.50
CA LYS A 31 10.31 -11.04 7.18
C LYS A 31 11.20 -10.71 5.99
N THR A 32 10.62 -10.21 4.90
CA THR A 32 11.37 -9.83 3.69
C THR A 32 12.41 -8.74 4.00
N VAL A 33 12.04 -7.72 4.77
CA VAL A 33 12.97 -6.66 5.19
C VAL A 33 14.11 -7.22 6.04
N LYS A 34 13.84 -8.16 6.95
CA LYS A 34 14.87 -8.84 7.74
C LYS A 34 15.85 -9.59 6.84
N ASP A 35 15.35 -10.35 5.87
CA ASP A 35 16.19 -11.12 4.96
C ASP A 35 17.06 -10.20 4.07
N GLN A 36 16.48 -9.12 3.55
CA GLN A 36 17.19 -8.11 2.75
C GLN A 36 18.20 -7.30 3.58
N ALA A 37 17.96 -7.10 4.88
CA ALA A 37 18.91 -6.43 5.77
C ALA A 37 20.21 -7.25 5.95
N LEU A 38 20.14 -8.58 5.88
CA LEU A 38 21.30 -9.47 5.94
C LEU A 38 22.15 -9.44 4.66
N GLU A 39 21.54 -9.12 3.52
CA GLU A 39 22.23 -8.98 2.23
C GLU A 39 23.03 -7.68 2.10
N GLY A 40 22.73 -6.67 2.94
CA GLY A 40 23.48 -5.42 3.05
C GLY A 40 22.69 -4.16 2.71
N PHE A 41 23.33 -2.99 2.87
CA PHE A 41 22.67 -1.68 2.84
C PHE A 41 21.97 -1.36 1.51
N PHE A 42 22.58 -1.72 0.37
CA PHE A 42 21.98 -1.50 -0.94
C PHE A 42 20.72 -2.34 -1.16
N SER A 43 20.67 -3.56 -0.62
CA SER A 43 19.47 -4.43 -0.70
C SER A 43 18.34 -3.85 0.14
N LEU A 44 18.67 -3.35 1.34
CA LEU A 44 17.73 -2.65 2.21
C LEU A 44 17.13 -1.38 1.58
N LEU A 45 17.95 -0.59 0.88
CA LEU A 45 17.47 0.59 0.14
C LEU A 45 16.51 0.20 -0.98
N ASN A 46 16.81 -0.86 -1.73
CA ASN A 46 15.95 -1.34 -2.81
C ASN A 46 14.57 -1.78 -2.31
N ILE A 47 14.52 -2.61 -1.25
CA ILE A 47 13.23 -3.05 -0.71
C ILE A 47 12.44 -1.89 -0.09
N THR A 48 13.12 -0.93 0.56
CA THR A 48 12.49 0.27 1.13
C THR A 48 11.90 1.17 0.03
N ALA A 49 12.61 1.36 -1.07
CA ALA A 49 12.12 2.12 -2.22
C ALA A 49 10.89 1.43 -2.84
N LEU A 50 10.93 0.11 -3.00
CA LEU A 50 9.81 -0.67 -3.51
C LEU A 50 8.57 -0.57 -2.60
N ILE A 51 8.73 -0.73 -1.29
CA ILE A 51 7.64 -0.59 -0.32
C ILE A 51 7.07 0.83 -0.36
N SER A 52 7.93 1.85 -0.35
CA SER A 52 7.52 3.26 -0.38
C SER A 52 6.68 3.59 -1.61
N ILE A 53 7.09 3.12 -2.80
CA ILE A 53 6.32 3.33 -4.03
C ILE A 53 4.95 2.65 -3.94
N ASN A 54 4.89 1.41 -3.44
CA ASN A 54 3.63 0.69 -3.32
C ASN A 54 2.67 1.35 -2.32
N ILE A 55 3.16 1.77 -1.14
CA ILE A 55 2.35 2.49 -0.14
C ILE A 55 1.88 3.83 -0.72
N GLY A 56 2.76 4.56 -1.42
CA GLY A 56 2.41 5.80 -2.10
C GLY A 56 1.31 5.61 -3.14
N LEU A 57 1.40 4.59 -3.98
CA LEU A 57 0.37 4.24 -4.96
C LEU A 57 -0.94 3.81 -4.30
N LEU A 58 -0.88 2.99 -3.24
CA LEU A 58 -2.06 2.57 -2.47
C LEU A 58 -2.78 3.77 -1.85
N ASN A 59 -2.03 4.73 -1.29
CA ASN A 59 -2.60 5.94 -0.70
C ASN A 59 -3.29 6.84 -1.72
N LEU A 60 -2.97 6.74 -3.02
CA LEU A 60 -3.65 7.50 -4.08
C LEU A 60 -4.99 6.90 -4.49
N PHE A 61 -5.32 5.66 -4.07
CA PHE A 61 -6.62 5.08 -4.39
C PHE A 61 -7.77 5.86 -3.73
N PRO A 62 -8.95 5.90 -4.39
CA PRO A 62 -10.11 6.63 -3.92
C PRO A 62 -10.86 5.87 -2.81
N ILE A 63 -10.14 5.43 -1.78
CA ILE A 63 -10.66 4.67 -0.66
C ILE A 63 -10.82 5.61 0.54
N PRO A 64 -12.01 5.68 1.15
CA PRO A 64 -12.22 6.41 2.39
C PRO A 64 -11.22 5.99 3.48
N GLY A 65 -10.64 6.97 4.18
CA GLY A 65 -9.59 6.72 5.17
C GLY A 65 -8.16 6.79 4.63
N LEU A 66 -7.97 6.85 3.30
CA LEU A 66 -6.67 7.11 2.66
C LEU A 66 -6.61 8.53 2.05
N ASP A 67 -5.39 8.99 1.75
CA ASP A 67 -5.12 10.34 1.21
C ASP A 67 -5.87 10.60 -0.11
N GLY A 68 -5.93 9.61 -1.00
CA GLY A 68 -6.62 9.65 -2.28
C GLY A 68 -8.14 9.77 -2.15
N GLY A 69 -8.72 9.16 -1.11
CA GLY A 69 -10.13 9.37 -0.76
C GLY A 69 -10.42 10.83 -0.44
N ARG A 70 -9.55 11.48 0.36
CA ARG A 70 -9.67 12.91 0.68
C ARG A 70 -9.49 13.81 -0.54
N ILE A 71 -8.57 13.47 -1.44
CA ILE A 71 -8.37 14.18 -2.70
C ILE A 71 -9.67 14.15 -3.52
N ILE A 72 -10.33 13.00 -3.62
CA ILE A 72 -11.61 12.87 -4.33
C ILE A 72 -12.70 13.72 -3.69
N PHE A 73 -12.86 13.66 -2.36
CA PHE A 73 -13.86 14.49 -1.67
C PHE A 73 -13.63 15.99 -1.92
N THR A 74 -12.38 16.44 -1.77
CA THR A 74 -12.00 17.84 -2.01
C THR A 74 -12.23 18.25 -3.46
N PHE A 75 -11.96 17.37 -4.42
CA PHE A 75 -12.21 17.60 -5.84
C PHE A 75 -13.71 17.74 -6.13
N ILE A 76 -14.54 16.88 -5.55
CA ILE A 76 -16.01 16.94 -5.65
C ILE A 76 -16.54 18.25 -5.05
N GLU A 77 -16.04 18.66 -3.89
CA GLU A 77 -16.42 19.94 -3.27
C GLU A 77 -16.06 21.15 -4.13
N THR A 78 -14.87 21.12 -4.74
CA THR A 78 -14.39 22.18 -5.63
C THR A 78 -15.29 22.32 -6.85
N ILE A 79 -15.69 21.19 -7.47
CA ILE A 79 -16.64 21.18 -8.61
C ILE A 79 -18.03 21.63 -8.18
N ARG A 80 -18.53 21.10 -7.06
CA ARG A 80 -19.89 21.38 -6.55
C ARG A 80 -20.04 22.77 -5.96
N ARG A 81 -18.94 23.48 -5.68
CA ARG A 81 -18.86 24.80 -5.01
C ARG A 81 -19.64 24.86 -3.68
N ARG A 82 -19.92 23.70 -3.07
CA ARG A 82 -20.62 23.56 -1.80
C ARG A 82 -19.89 22.50 -0.99
N ARG A 83 -19.54 22.85 0.24
CA ARG A 83 -18.93 21.92 1.19
C ARG A 83 -19.87 20.76 1.44
N LEU A 84 -19.32 19.56 1.49
CA LEU A 84 -20.02 18.41 2.03
C LEU A 84 -20.22 18.64 3.53
N SER A 85 -21.24 17.98 4.08
CA SER A 85 -21.44 17.99 5.53
C SER A 85 -20.23 17.32 6.17
N THR A 86 -19.49 18.07 6.99
CA THR A 86 -18.32 17.57 7.73
C THR A 86 -18.66 16.30 8.51
N ALA A 87 -19.86 16.22 9.08
CA ALA A 87 -20.33 15.03 9.79
C ALA A 87 -20.52 13.79 8.90
N ILE A 88 -20.78 13.96 7.60
CA ILE A 88 -20.87 12.85 6.64
C ILE A 88 -19.47 12.40 6.22
N GLU A 89 -18.58 13.35 5.93
CA GLU A 89 -17.18 13.07 5.58
C GLU A 89 -16.46 12.33 6.71
N GLU A 90 -16.58 12.80 7.95
CA GLU A 90 -16.02 12.14 9.14
C GLU A 90 -16.53 10.71 9.31
N LYS A 91 -17.83 10.47 9.11
CA LYS A 91 -18.41 9.11 9.20
C LYS A 91 -17.88 8.19 8.11
N ILE A 92 -17.75 8.68 6.89
CA ILE A 92 -17.23 7.90 5.75
C ILE A 92 -15.75 7.57 5.96
N HIS A 93 -14.95 8.55 6.42
CA HIS A 93 -13.54 8.32 6.76
C HIS A 93 -13.38 7.35 7.94
N ALA A 94 -14.16 7.51 9.01
CA ALA A 94 -14.12 6.61 10.17
C ALA A 94 -14.48 5.17 9.76
N PHE A 95 -15.53 5.00 8.95
CA PHE A 95 -15.90 3.70 8.40
C PHE A 95 -14.78 3.09 7.55
N GLY A 96 -14.17 3.89 6.68
CA GLY A 96 -13.03 3.47 5.86
C GLY A 96 -11.83 3.00 6.69
N ILE A 97 -11.46 3.77 7.73
CA ILE A 97 -10.37 3.40 8.65
C ILE A 97 -10.69 2.09 9.38
N ILE A 98 -11.90 1.92 9.89
CA ILE A 98 -12.31 0.68 10.55
C ILE A 98 -12.19 -0.51 9.60
N LEU A 99 -12.65 -0.36 8.35
CA LEU A 99 -12.53 -1.40 7.33
C LEU A 99 -11.07 -1.74 7.02
N LEU A 100 -10.20 -0.73 6.93
CA LEU A 100 -8.76 -0.92 6.71
C LEU A 100 -8.10 -1.65 7.88
N ILE A 101 -8.46 -1.33 9.13
CA ILE A 101 -7.96 -2.02 10.32
C ILE A 101 -8.40 -3.49 10.31
N LEU A 102 -9.67 -3.77 10.00
CA LEU A 102 -10.18 -5.14 9.90
C LEU A 102 -9.45 -5.92 8.80
N LEU A 103 -9.21 -5.30 7.65
CA LEU A 103 -8.42 -5.89 6.57
C LEU A 103 -6.98 -6.17 7.02
N ALA A 104 -6.33 -5.22 7.71
CA ALA A 104 -4.98 -5.40 8.22
C ALA A 104 -4.88 -6.58 9.19
N ILE A 105 -5.85 -6.74 10.10
CA ILE A 105 -5.94 -7.89 11.01
C ILE A 105 -6.10 -9.19 10.22
N PHE A 106 -7.02 -9.23 9.25
CA PHE A 106 -7.28 -10.41 8.43
C PHE A 106 -6.05 -10.86 7.63
N VAL A 107 -5.37 -9.92 6.98
CA VAL A 107 -4.16 -10.20 6.20
C VAL A 107 -3.02 -10.62 7.11
N THR A 108 -2.85 -9.97 8.27
CA THR A 108 -1.85 -10.35 9.28
C THR A 108 -2.09 -11.77 9.80
N TYR A 109 -3.33 -12.14 10.08
CA TYR A 109 -3.68 -13.50 10.49
C TYR A 109 -3.32 -14.54 9.43
N LYS A 110 -3.62 -14.25 8.15
CA LYS A 110 -3.22 -15.10 7.03
C LYS A 110 -1.71 -15.25 6.89
N ASP A 111 -0.96 -14.16 7.06
CA ASP A 111 0.50 -14.20 7.04
C ASP A 111 1.06 -15.09 8.14
N ILE A 112 0.56 -14.96 9.38
CA ILE A 112 1.02 -15.76 10.52
C ILE A 112 0.80 -17.25 10.26
N ILE A 113 -0.39 -17.63 9.77
CA ILE A 113 -0.66 -19.03 9.39
C ILE A 113 0.31 -19.47 8.29
N ARG A 114 0.48 -18.67 7.24
CA ARG A 114 1.38 -19.03 6.14
C ARG A 114 2.81 -19.25 6.64
N ILE A 115 3.30 -18.45 7.59
CA ILE A 115 4.65 -18.58 8.13
C ILE A 115 4.79 -19.81 9.04
N ILE A 116 3.76 -20.13 9.83
CA ILE A 116 3.79 -21.30 10.73
C ILE A 116 3.68 -22.62 9.96
N TRP A 117 2.95 -22.63 8.84
CA TRP A 117 2.70 -23.82 8.01
C TRP A 117 3.61 -23.93 6.77
N SER A 118 4.57 -23.02 6.61
CA SER A 118 5.60 -23.01 5.54
C SER A 118 6.96 -23.38 6.10
#